data_AF-A0A812SD82-F1
#
_entry.id   AF-A0A812SD82-F1
#
_cell.length_a   1.000
_cell.length_b   1.000
_cell.length_c   1.000
_cell.angle_alpha   90.00
_cell.angle_beta   90.00
_cell.angle_gamma   90.00
#
_symmetry.space_group_name_H-M   'P 1'
#
loop_
_entity.id
_entity.type
_entity.pdbx_description
1 polymer ?
#
loop_
_entity_poly.entity_id
_entity_poly.type
_entity_poly.pdbx_seq_one_letter_code
_entity_poly.pdbx_strand_id
1 'polypeptide(L)'
;FRVSSDCLLPSGLELSVRHFVPGQWVFVSGWSKGRGYHGVMKRWGFSGGGSDKHGHKKSHRSAGSLGQRGVGKVWVGKKMAGHKGPDPRCVNAKVFRIESTRNLIFLKGALPGYKGSVVKISDARGKTAMKNNHIRLPFPTFVPVPGVEYPVTIQEPPPQRDPFLYPEQPLYQPND
;
A
#
# COMPACT_ATOMS: atom_id res chain seq x y z
N PHE A 1 2.79 -15.56 11.03
CA PHE A 1 3.67 -15.04 9.97
C PHE A 1 4.61 -16.16 9.54
N ARG A 2 5.08 -16.21 8.28
CA ARG A 2 6.10 -17.21 7.87
C ARG A 2 7.47 -16.61 8.12
N VAL A 3 8.29 -17.29 8.90
CA VAL A 3 9.61 -16.86 9.40
C VAL A 3 10.62 -18.00 9.24
N SER A 4 11.90 -17.68 9.23
CA SER A 4 12.99 -18.66 9.26
C SER A 4 13.26 -19.16 10.69
N SER A 5 14.05 -20.23 10.83
CA SER A 5 14.29 -20.89 12.14
C SER A 5 15.10 -20.03 13.12
N ASP A 6 15.91 -19.12 12.59
CA ASP A 6 16.75 -18.16 13.33
C ASP A 6 15.96 -17.02 14.00
N CYS A 7 14.72 -16.77 13.56
CA CYS A 7 13.86 -15.71 14.08
C CYS A 7 12.64 -16.23 14.85
N LEU A 8 12.78 -17.42 15.44
CA LEU A 8 11.81 -17.95 16.39
C LEU A 8 11.86 -17.19 17.71
N LEU A 9 10.68 -16.87 18.24
CA LEU A 9 10.51 -16.14 19.49
C LEU A 9 9.81 -17.04 20.52
N PRO A 10 10.10 -16.90 21.82
CA PRO A 10 9.40 -17.64 22.87
C PRO A 10 7.92 -17.26 22.91
N SER A 11 7.06 -18.23 23.23
CA SER A 11 5.63 -17.99 23.39
C SER A 11 5.36 -17.05 24.58
N GLY A 12 4.46 -16.09 24.38
CA GLY A 12 4.11 -15.10 25.42
C GLY A 12 4.96 -13.82 25.40
N LEU A 13 5.95 -13.72 24.50
CA LEU A 13 6.69 -12.47 24.31
C LEU A 13 5.77 -11.38 23.73
N GLU A 14 5.69 -10.26 24.44
CA GLU A 14 4.95 -9.09 23.96
C GLU A 14 5.73 -8.35 22.87
N LEU A 15 5.05 -8.02 21.76
CA LEU A 15 5.63 -7.25 20.67
C LEU A 15 5.20 -5.79 20.77
N SER A 16 6.18 -4.91 20.92
CA SER A 16 5.97 -3.46 20.83
C SER A 16 6.09 -2.97 19.39
N VAL A 17 5.54 -1.78 19.10
CA VAL A 17 5.66 -1.13 17.79
C VAL A 17 7.11 -0.86 17.38
N ARG A 18 8.03 -0.81 18.34
CA ARG A 18 9.47 -0.68 18.10
C ARG A 18 10.11 -1.84 17.34
N HIS A 19 9.37 -2.92 17.09
CA HIS A 19 9.75 -3.91 16.10
C HIS A 19 10.01 -3.26 14.71
N PHE A 20 9.29 -2.19 14.37
CA PHE A 20 9.51 -1.42 13.15
C PHE A 20 10.40 -0.21 13.39
N VAL A 21 11.05 0.25 12.32
CA VAL A 21 11.90 1.46 12.35
C VAL A 21 11.31 2.54 11.44
N PRO A 22 11.21 3.82 11.88
CA PRO A 22 10.80 4.90 10.99
C PRO A 22 11.74 5.02 9.79
N GLY A 23 11.16 5.23 8.60
CA GLY A 23 11.87 5.16 7.33
C GLY A 23 11.72 3.81 6.60
N GLN A 24 11.41 2.73 7.31
CA GLN A 24 11.27 1.39 6.73
C GLN A 24 10.04 1.29 5.82
N TRP A 25 10.17 0.58 4.70
CA TRP A 25 9.05 0.14 3.88
C TRP A 25 8.51 -1.19 4.38
N VAL A 26 7.18 -1.24 4.53
CA VAL A 26 6.42 -2.39 5.02
C VAL A 26 5.30 -2.76 4.06
N PHE A 27 4.85 -4.00 4.13
CA PHE A 27 3.66 -4.49 3.46
C PHE A 27 2.49 -4.50 4.43
N VAL A 28 1.41 -3.84 4.06
CA VAL A 28 0.15 -3.83 4.82
C VAL A 28 -0.88 -4.60 4.03
N SER A 29 -1.32 -5.72 4.60
CA SER A 29 -2.35 -6.57 4.04
C SER A 29 -3.64 -6.47 4.85
N GLY A 30 -4.77 -6.42 4.16
CA GLY A 30 -6.07 -6.31 4.79
C GLY A 30 -7.20 -6.43 3.78
N TRP A 31 -8.42 -6.35 4.27
CA TRP A 31 -9.61 -6.37 3.43
C TRP A 31 -9.92 -4.97 2.95
N SER A 32 -10.13 -4.82 1.64
CA SER A 32 -10.56 -3.54 1.09
C SER A 32 -12.01 -3.21 1.44
N LYS A 33 -12.40 -1.94 1.32
CA LYS A 33 -13.77 -1.50 1.61
C LYS A 33 -14.76 -2.15 0.63
N GLY A 34 -15.82 -2.76 1.16
CA GLY A 34 -16.94 -3.28 0.38
C GLY A 34 -17.77 -2.15 -0.22
N ARG A 35 -18.09 -2.24 -1.51
CA ARG A 35 -18.89 -1.23 -2.22
C ARG A 35 -20.12 -1.80 -2.91
N GLY A 36 -20.49 -3.05 -2.59
CA GLY A 36 -21.66 -3.72 -3.14
C GLY A 36 -21.52 -4.05 -4.63
N TYR A 37 -22.65 -4.18 -5.33
CA TYR A 37 -22.68 -4.48 -6.77
C TYR A 37 -22.33 -3.23 -7.59
N HIS A 38 -21.33 -3.32 -8.44
CA HIS A 38 -20.92 -2.25 -9.35
C HIS A 38 -21.08 -2.67 -10.82
N GLY A 39 -21.57 -1.73 -11.63
CA GLY A 39 -21.54 -1.84 -13.08
C GLY A 39 -20.11 -1.80 -13.66
N VAL A 40 -19.97 -2.20 -14.92
CA VAL A 40 -18.69 -2.36 -15.62
C VAL A 40 -17.82 -1.10 -15.62
N MET A 41 -18.43 0.08 -15.80
CA MET A 41 -17.72 1.37 -15.82
C MET A 41 -17.03 1.64 -14.49
N LYS A 42 -17.75 1.54 -13.37
CA LYS A 42 -17.19 1.84 -12.03
C LYS A 42 -16.27 0.72 -11.53
N ARG A 43 -16.53 -0.54 -11.91
CA ARG A 43 -15.75 -1.70 -11.44
C ARG A 43 -14.40 -1.82 -12.14
N TRP A 44 -14.38 -1.54 -13.45
CA TRP A 44 -13.25 -1.81 -14.34
C TRP A 44 -12.75 -0.60 -15.15
N GLY A 45 -13.37 0.57 -15.01
CA GLY A 45 -12.99 1.77 -15.76
C GLY A 45 -13.38 1.74 -17.23
N PHE A 46 -14.45 1.01 -17.60
CA PHE A 46 -14.93 1.00 -18.99
C PHE A 46 -15.44 2.39 -19.39
N SER A 47 -15.10 2.81 -20.61
CA SER A 47 -15.70 3.97 -21.26
C SER A 47 -17.19 3.74 -21.46
N GLY A 48 -17.99 4.81 -21.42
CA GLY A 48 -19.41 4.73 -21.76
C GLY A 48 -19.63 4.45 -23.25
N GLY A 49 -20.89 4.31 -23.64
CA GLY A 49 -21.28 4.55 -25.03
C GLY A 49 -20.77 5.94 -25.47
N GLY A 50 -20.64 6.16 -26.78
CA GLY A 50 -20.13 7.40 -27.35
C GLY A 50 -20.86 8.66 -26.86
N SER A 51 -20.41 9.83 -27.32
CA SER A 51 -20.87 11.12 -26.80
C SER A 51 -22.40 11.20 -26.68
N ASP A 52 -22.88 11.69 -25.54
CA ASP A 52 -24.32 11.94 -25.28
C ASP A 52 -24.95 12.92 -26.28
N LYS A 53 -24.14 13.50 -27.17
CA LYS A 53 -24.49 14.53 -28.16
C LYS A 53 -24.96 13.97 -29.50
N HIS A 54 -24.67 12.71 -29.84
CA HIS A 54 -25.05 12.13 -31.13
C HIS A 54 -25.97 10.91 -30.98
N GLY A 55 -27.16 11.14 -30.41
CA GLY A 55 -28.31 10.24 -30.56
C GLY A 55 -28.10 8.81 -30.05
N HIS A 56 -27.45 8.63 -28.91
CA HIS A 56 -27.37 7.31 -28.27
C HIS A 56 -28.71 6.92 -27.62
N LYS A 57 -29.17 5.68 -27.85
CA LYS A 57 -30.38 5.15 -27.20
C LYS A 57 -30.02 3.96 -26.29
N LYS A 58 -30.36 4.08 -25.01
CA LYS A 58 -30.38 3.00 -23.99
C LYS A 58 -29.04 2.31 -23.66
N SER A 59 -27.92 2.69 -24.28
CA SER A 59 -26.64 1.98 -24.15
C SER A 59 -25.51 2.77 -23.47
N HIS A 60 -25.77 3.97 -22.94
CA HIS A 60 -24.75 4.89 -22.38
C HIS A 60 -23.79 4.23 -21.37
N ARG A 61 -24.27 3.26 -20.58
CA ARG A 61 -23.49 2.57 -19.54
C ARG A 61 -23.36 1.06 -19.76
N SER A 62 -23.63 0.60 -20.97
CA SER A 62 -23.57 -0.82 -21.35
C SER A 62 -22.12 -1.32 -21.46
N ALA A 63 -21.93 -2.64 -21.41
CA ALA A 63 -20.59 -3.26 -21.48
C ALA A 63 -20.05 -3.42 -22.91
N GLY A 64 -20.85 -3.11 -23.94
CA GLY A 64 -20.52 -3.40 -25.33
C GLY A 64 -20.60 -4.89 -25.65
N SER A 65 -19.88 -5.30 -26.71
CA SER A 65 -19.86 -6.70 -27.15
C SER A 65 -19.01 -7.59 -26.23
N LEU A 66 -19.51 -8.80 -25.96
CA LEU A 66 -18.86 -9.80 -25.11
C LEU A 66 -18.37 -11.05 -25.87
N GLY A 67 -18.80 -11.22 -27.12
CA GLY A 67 -18.58 -12.45 -27.91
C GLY A 67 -17.94 -12.22 -29.28
N GLN A 68 -17.48 -13.31 -29.87
CA GLN A 68 -16.92 -13.37 -31.22
C GLN A 68 -17.42 -14.66 -31.92
N ARG A 69 -17.57 -14.63 -33.25
CA ARG A 69 -17.91 -15.81 -34.06
C ARG A 69 -16.82 -16.89 -33.91
N GLY A 70 -17.23 -18.15 -33.80
CA GLY A 70 -16.36 -19.32 -33.67
C GLY A 70 -16.21 -19.83 -32.23
N VAL A 71 -16.49 -19.00 -31.23
CA VAL A 71 -16.48 -19.40 -29.81
C VAL A 71 -17.88 -19.20 -29.24
N GLY A 72 -18.64 -20.28 -29.09
CA GLY A 72 -20.04 -20.26 -28.60
C GLY A 72 -20.21 -19.95 -27.11
N LYS A 73 -19.19 -19.37 -26.46
CA LYS A 73 -19.19 -19.04 -25.03
C LYS A 73 -18.38 -17.78 -24.75
N VAL A 74 -18.67 -17.12 -23.64
CA VAL A 74 -17.82 -16.05 -23.12
C VAL A 74 -16.63 -16.66 -22.37
N TRP A 75 -15.44 -16.13 -22.62
CA TRP A 75 -14.21 -16.58 -21.94
C TRP A 75 -14.27 -16.33 -20.43
N VAL A 76 -13.73 -17.29 -19.65
CA VAL A 76 -13.60 -17.16 -18.19
C VAL A 76 -12.68 -15.99 -17.87
N GLY A 77 -13.05 -15.19 -16.87
CA GLY A 77 -12.29 -13.99 -16.48
C GLY A 77 -12.61 -12.74 -17.31
N LYS A 78 -13.56 -12.79 -18.25
CA LYS A 78 -14.06 -11.58 -18.93
C LYS A 78 -14.61 -10.59 -17.89
N LYS A 79 -14.17 -9.33 -17.98
CA LYS A 79 -14.57 -8.27 -17.07
C LYS A 79 -16.07 -7.96 -17.22
N MET A 80 -16.84 -8.19 -16.15
CA MET A 80 -18.28 -7.93 -16.08
C MET A 80 -18.66 -7.16 -14.82
N ALA A 81 -19.90 -6.69 -14.76
CA ALA A 81 -20.50 -6.13 -13.55
C ALA A 81 -20.50 -7.18 -12.42
N GLY A 82 -20.54 -6.73 -11.17
CA GLY A 82 -20.48 -7.65 -10.03
C GLY A 82 -20.10 -6.97 -8.73
N HIS A 83 -19.99 -7.77 -7.68
CA HIS A 83 -19.59 -7.32 -6.35
C HIS A 83 -18.17 -6.72 -6.38
N LYS A 84 -17.98 -5.56 -5.73
CA LYS A 84 -16.71 -4.86 -5.61
C LYS A 84 -16.30 -4.76 -4.15
N GLY A 85 -15.26 -5.51 -3.77
CA GLY A 85 -14.81 -5.62 -2.39
C GLY A 85 -15.86 -6.29 -1.47
N PRO A 86 -15.51 -6.71 -0.25
CA PRO A 86 -14.17 -6.70 0.32
C PRO A 86 -13.28 -7.74 -0.37
N ASP A 87 -12.19 -7.26 -0.98
CA ASP A 87 -11.16 -8.10 -1.60
C ASP A 87 -9.91 -8.03 -0.72
N PRO A 88 -9.12 -9.12 -0.58
CA PRO A 88 -7.83 -9.05 0.07
C PRO A 88 -6.88 -8.18 -0.76
N ARG A 89 -6.29 -7.15 -0.14
CA ARG A 89 -5.34 -6.24 -0.77
C ARG A 89 -4.09 -6.13 0.08
N CYS A 90 -2.95 -6.07 -0.59
CA CYS A 90 -1.65 -5.77 0.00
C CYS A 90 -1.15 -4.46 -0.62
N VAL A 91 -0.74 -3.51 0.21
CA VAL A 91 -0.18 -2.23 -0.20
C VAL A 91 1.19 -2.03 0.43
N ASN A 92 2.04 -1.27 -0.25
CA ASN A 92 3.35 -0.90 0.26
C ASN A 92 3.23 0.46 0.92
N ALA A 93 3.63 0.56 2.18
CA ALA A 93 3.61 1.81 2.94
C ALA A 93 4.96 2.05 3.58
N LYS A 94 5.29 3.32 3.81
CA LYS A 94 6.49 3.72 4.54
C LYS A 94 6.14 4.06 5.98
N VAL A 95 6.91 3.58 6.95
CA VAL A 95 6.75 3.96 8.35
C VAL A 95 7.26 5.38 8.54
N PHE A 96 6.39 6.29 8.96
CA PHE A 96 6.74 7.70 9.12
C PHE A 96 7.12 8.05 10.56
N ARG A 97 6.33 7.57 11.52
CA ARG A 97 6.50 7.85 12.95
C ARG A 97 6.03 6.67 13.78
N ILE A 98 6.65 6.46 14.92
CA ILE A 98 6.27 5.47 15.93
C ILE A 98 6.14 6.16 17.28
N GLU A 99 5.16 5.73 18.06
CA GLU A 99 4.96 6.16 19.44
C GLU A 99 4.79 4.95 20.36
N SER A 100 5.78 4.70 21.22
CA SER A 100 5.85 3.46 22.02
C SER A 100 4.92 3.45 23.24
N THR A 101 4.63 4.60 23.85
CA THR A 101 3.75 4.68 25.03
C THR A 101 2.31 4.28 24.71
N ARG A 102 1.83 4.65 23.53
CA ARG A 102 0.47 4.35 23.06
C ARG A 102 0.41 3.17 22.08
N ASN A 103 1.55 2.54 21.79
CA ASN A 103 1.69 1.51 20.75
C ASN A 103 1.06 1.94 19.40
N LEU A 104 1.42 3.12 18.92
CA LEU A 104 0.94 3.66 17.64
C LEU A 104 2.02 3.64 16.56
N ILE A 105 1.61 3.27 15.35
CA ILE A 105 2.42 3.35 14.13
C ILE A 105 1.74 4.26 13.11
N PHE A 106 2.50 5.22 12.58
CA PHE A 106 2.03 6.13 11.54
C PHE A 106 2.63 5.70 10.22
N LEU A 107 1.76 5.35 9.26
CA LEU A 107 2.15 4.90 7.94
C LEU A 107 1.83 5.97 6.90
N LYS A 108 2.78 6.24 6.00
CA LYS A 108 2.60 7.14 4.87
C LYS A 108 1.90 6.41 3.74
N GLY A 109 0.64 6.78 3.47
CA GLY A 109 -0.13 6.31 2.32
C GLY A 109 -1.55 5.85 2.66
N ALA A 110 -2.25 5.33 1.65
CA ALA A 110 -3.60 4.78 1.80
C ALA A 110 -3.54 3.29 2.19
N LEU A 111 -4.36 2.90 3.16
CA LEU A 111 -4.44 1.53 3.65
C LEU A 111 -5.76 0.86 3.25
N PRO A 112 -5.78 -0.47 3.07
CA PRO A 112 -7.01 -1.21 2.84
C PRO A 112 -7.84 -1.30 4.12
N GLY A 113 -9.15 -1.09 3.99
CA GLY A 113 -10.12 -1.29 5.07
C GLY A 113 -10.82 -0.02 5.54
N TYR A 114 -11.72 -0.18 6.51
CA TYR A 114 -12.40 0.92 7.19
C TYR A 114 -11.63 1.34 8.44
N LYS A 115 -12.01 2.46 9.06
CA LYS A 115 -11.47 2.81 10.39
C LYS A 115 -11.82 1.67 11.36
N GLY A 116 -10.82 1.19 12.11
CA GLY A 116 -10.97 0.08 13.05
C GLY A 116 -10.83 -1.33 12.43
N SER A 117 -10.59 -1.45 11.12
CA SER A 117 -10.30 -2.77 10.55
C SER A 117 -8.94 -3.29 10.98
N VAL A 118 -8.86 -4.57 11.30
CA VAL A 118 -7.59 -5.26 11.56
C VAL A 118 -6.80 -5.38 10.26
N VAL A 119 -5.54 -4.98 10.31
CA VAL A 119 -4.59 -5.11 9.22
C VAL A 119 -3.38 -5.91 9.67
N LYS A 120 -2.80 -6.66 8.75
CA LYS A 120 -1.58 -7.43 8.96
C LYS A 120 -0.41 -6.68 8.34
N ILE A 121 0.52 -6.23 9.17
CA ILE A 121 1.75 -5.55 8.75
C ILE A 121 2.89 -6.56 8.78
N SER A 122 3.66 -6.65 7.69
CA SER A 122 4.89 -7.42 7.61
C SER A 122 5.99 -6.61 6.97
N ASP A 123 7.24 -7.02 7.17
CA ASP A 123 8.36 -6.44 6.42
C ASP A 123 8.16 -6.60 4.92
N ALA A 124 8.66 -5.61 4.17
CA ALA A 124 8.65 -5.65 2.73
C ALA A 124 9.51 -6.80 2.19
N ARG A 125 9.16 -7.30 1.00
CA ARG A 125 9.91 -8.35 0.30
C ARG A 125 10.28 -7.91 -1.12
N GLY A 126 11.28 -8.56 -1.72
CA GLY A 126 11.73 -8.30 -3.09
C GLY A 126 12.24 -6.87 -3.30
N LYS A 127 11.85 -6.23 -4.41
CA LYS A 127 12.30 -4.88 -4.77
C LYS A 127 12.00 -3.82 -3.69
N THR A 128 10.92 -3.99 -2.94
CA THR A 128 10.58 -3.04 -1.87
C THR A 128 11.48 -3.23 -0.65
N ALA A 129 11.93 -4.44 -0.36
CA ALA A 129 12.88 -4.71 0.73
C ALA A 129 14.24 -4.04 0.48
N MET A 130 14.69 -4.03 -0.78
CA MET A 130 15.96 -3.37 -1.16
C MET A 130 15.99 -1.88 -0.81
N LYS A 131 14.81 -1.23 -0.72
CA LYS A 131 14.71 0.16 -0.28
C LYS A 131 15.11 0.33 1.18
N ASN A 132 15.07 -0.72 1.99
CA ASN A 132 15.37 -0.68 3.42
C ASN A 132 16.86 -0.92 3.72
N ASN A 133 17.70 -1.19 2.73
CA ASN A 133 19.11 -1.57 2.96
C ASN A 133 19.94 -0.52 3.71
N HIS A 134 19.53 0.75 3.67
CA HIS A 134 20.18 1.84 4.39
C HIS A 134 19.79 1.92 5.88
N ILE A 135 18.80 1.11 6.30
CA ILE A 135 18.25 1.12 7.65
C ILE A 135 18.63 -0.17 8.35
N ARG A 136 19.16 -0.06 9.57
CA ARG A 136 19.38 -1.23 10.43
C ARG A 136 18.06 -1.65 11.06
N LEU A 137 17.55 -2.80 10.64
CA LEU A 137 16.33 -3.38 11.20
C LEU A 137 16.67 -4.24 12.43
N PRO A 138 15.84 -4.21 13.50
CA PRO A 138 16.03 -5.09 14.63
C PRO A 138 15.70 -6.54 14.23
N PHE A 139 16.55 -7.48 14.64
CA PHE A 139 16.40 -8.89 14.34
C PHE A 139 16.70 -9.71 15.61
N PRO A 140 15.88 -10.70 15.98
CA PRO A 140 14.56 -11.08 15.43
C PRO A 140 13.43 -10.09 15.75
N THR A 141 13.55 -9.34 16.84
CA THR A 141 12.66 -8.24 17.23
C THR A 141 13.41 -7.24 18.09
N PHE A 142 12.81 -6.10 18.42
CA PHE A 142 13.40 -5.14 19.33
C PHE A 142 13.31 -5.64 20.78
N VAL A 143 14.46 -5.81 21.43
CA VAL A 143 14.57 -6.15 22.85
C VAL A 143 15.12 -4.93 23.60
N PRO A 144 14.37 -4.34 24.56
CA PRO A 144 14.87 -3.23 25.36
C PRO A 144 15.99 -3.70 26.30
N VAL A 145 17.09 -2.96 26.32
CA VAL A 145 18.22 -3.19 27.24
C VAL A 145 17.88 -2.54 28.58
N PRO A 146 17.98 -3.26 29.71
CA PRO A 146 17.77 -2.68 31.04
C PRO A 146 18.71 -1.50 31.29
N GLY A 147 18.19 -0.41 31.87
CA GLY A 147 18.96 0.80 32.19
C GLY A 147 19.17 1.77 31.02
N VAL A 148 18.76 1.42 29.80
CA VAL A 148 18.80 2.32 28.64
C VAL A 148 17.44 2.99 28.46
N GLU A 149 17.43 4.32 28.56
CA GLU A 149 16.25 5.10 28.19
C GLU A 149 16.15 5.21 26.67
N TYR A 150 14.91 5.14 26.18
CA TYR A 150 14.66 5.19 24.76
C TYR A 150 13.56 6.21 24.44
N PRO A 151 13.68 6.94 23.32
CA PRO A 151 12.71 7.96 22.95
C PRO A 151 11.31 7.36 22.73
N VAL A 152 10.31 8.00 23.34
CA VAL A 152 8.90 7.58 23.23
C VAL A 152 8.39 7.73 21.80
N THR A 153 8.69 8.87 21.19
CA THR A 153 8.35 9.16 19.80
C THR A 153 9.61 9.14 18.95
N ILE A 154 9.58 8.39 17.85
CA ILE A 154 10.63 8.39 16.84
C ILE A 154 9.98 8.70 15.50
N GLN A 155 10.49 9.71 14.81
CA GLN A 155 10.00 10.14 13.50
C GLN A 155 11.12 10.03 12.47
N GLU A 156 10.75 9.71 11.23
CA GLU A 156 11.69 9.76 10.10
C GLU A 156 12.28 11.17 9.96
N PRO A 157 13.61 11.33 9.79
CA PRO A 157 14.19 12.64 9.52
C PRO A 157 13.59 13.24 8.24
N PRO A 158 13.45 14.57 8.16
CA PRO A 158 13.01 15.21 6.94
C PRO A 158 13.99 14.90 5.79
N PRO A 159 13.51 14.90 4.53
CA PRO A 159 14.38 14.69 3.39
C PRO A 159 15.43 15.81 3.32
N GLN A 160 16.68 15.44 3.04
CA GLN A 160 17.81 16.38 2.95
C GLN A 160 17.65 17.41 1.83
N ARG A 161 16.97 17.02 0.74
CA ARG A 161 16.63 17.91 -0.36
C ARG A 161 15.24 18.48 -0.17
N ASP A 162 15.13 19.80 -0.17
CA ASP A 162 13.85 20.49 -0.22
C ASP A 162 13.17 20.22 -1.58
N PRO A 163 11.96 19.65 -1.62
CA PRO A 163 11.22 19.44 -2.86
C PRO A 163 10.81 20.73 -3.58
N PHE A 164 10.78 21.87 -2.89
CA PHE A 164 10.41 23.17 -3.46
C PHE A 164 11.61 23.96 -3.99
N LEU A 165 12.83 23.59 -3.60
CA LEU A 165 14.05 24.14 -4.21
C LEU A 165 14.29 23.41 -5.54
N TYR A 166 13.97 24.11 -6.62
CA TYR A 166 14.44 23.71 -7.94
C TYR A 166 15.96 23.80 -7.93
N PRO A 167 16.67 22.81 -8.48
CA PRO A 167 18.08 22.99 -8.73
C PRO A 167 18.15 24.14 -9.74
N GLU A 168 18.74 25.27 -9.34
CA GLU A 168 19.04 26.35 -10.26
C GLU A 168 19.99 25.77 -11.30
N GLN A 169 19.45 25.30 -12.42
CA GLN A 169 20.25 24.97 -13.58
C GLN A 169 20.62 26.33 -14.17
N PRO A 170 21.90 26.74 -14.13
CA PRO A 170 22.29 28.01 -14.72
C PRO A 170 21.95 27.95 -16.21
N LEU A 171 21.19 28.94 -16.71
CA LEU A 171 20.78 29.01 -18.12
C LEU A 171 21.99 29.13 -19.07
N TYR A 172 23.13 29.56 -18.53
CA TYR A 172 24.37 29.70 -19.25
C TYR A 172 25.47 28.99 -18.45
N GLN A 173 26.30 28.20 -19.12
CA GLN A 173 27.49 27.63 -18.49
C GLN A 173 28.46 28.80 -18.22
N PRO A 174 28.90 29.03 -16.97
CA PRO A 174 29.96 30.01 -16.74
C PRO A 174 31.12 29.66 -17.67
N ASN A 175 31.50 30.60 -18.55
CA ASN A 175 32.59 30.40 -19.51
C ASN A 175 33.83 29.87 -18.77
N ASP A 176 34.50 28.87 -19.37
CA ASP A 176 35.78 28.31 -18.90
C ASP A 176 36.83 29.38 -18.58
#